data_AF-A0A1E3SMV7-F1
#
_entry.id   AF-A0A1E3SMV7-F1
#
_cell.length_a   1.000
_cell.length_b   1.000
_cell.length_c   1.000
_cell.angle_alpha   90.00
_cell.angle_beta   90.00
_cell.angle_gamma   90.00
#
_symmetry.space_group_name_H-M   'P 1'
#
loop_
_entity.id
_entity.type
_entity.pdbx_description
1 polymer ?
#
loop_
_entity_poly.entity_id
_entity_poly.type
_entity_poly.pdbx_seq_one_letter_code
_entity_poly.pdbx_strand_id
1 'polypeptide(L)'
;MSFGTEKSKPSEYTYGLGELIRAHRLYMGLSKDGMAKQLGMRDDSYDPIENGRAACPPGLLETIDSIMRRFDQEVQALVARANDKCEIKVEVSRQPSEEWRRCVVGRAAIESGRILPVLIDGPPQRPGPQHHDKDR
;
A
#
# COMPACT_ATOMS: atom_id res chain seq x y z
N MET A 1 15.74 12.86 -29.96
CA MET A 1 16.18 11.56 -29.39
C MET A 1 14.95 10.92 -28.77
N SER A 2 14.42 9.87 -29.40
CA SER A 2 13.24 9.16 -28.90
C SER A 2 13.73 8.06 -27.97
N PHE A 3 13.58 8.24 -26.66
CA PHE A 3 13.79 7.15 -25.71
C PHE A 3 12.54 6.27 -25.80
N GLY A 4 12.61 5.22 -26.62
CA GLY A 4 11.64 4.12 -26.54
C GLY A 4 11.78 3.48 -25.17
N THR A 5 10.89 3.81 -24.24
CA THR A 5 10.90 3.23 -22.90
C THR A 5 9.68 2.33 -22.71
N GLU A 6 9.55 1.30 -23.54
CA GLU A 6 9.02 0.05 -23.00
C GLU A 6 10.18 -0.57 -22.24
N LYS A 7 10.22 -0.35 -20.92
CA LYS A 7 11.09 -1.16 -20.05
C LYS A 7 10.61 -2.59 -20.23
N SER A 8 11.34 -3.39 -21.01
CA SER A 8 11.05 -4.81 -21.16
C SER A 8 11.08 -5.42 -19.76
N LYS A 9 9.90 -5.81 -19.27
CA LYS A 9 9.83 -6.48 -17.98
C LYS A 9 10.44 -7.87 -18.12
N PRO A 10 11.04 -8.40 -17.04
CA PRO A 10 11.77 -9.64 -17.14
C PRO A 10 10.84 -10.80 -17.44
N SER A 11 11.13 -11.54 -18.52
CA SER A 11 10.46 -12.78 -18.88
C SER A 11 10.94 -14.00 -18.07
N GLU A 12 12.00 -13.82 -17.27
CA GLU A 12 12.66 -14.85 -16.47
C GLU A 12 12.84 -14.39 -15.02
N TYR A 13 13.13 -15.34 -14.14
CA TYR A 13 13.46 -15.04 -12.74
C TYR A 13 14.68 -14.13 -12.65
N THR A 14 14.51 -12.91 -12.12
CA THR A 14 15.52 -11.86 -12.20
C THR A 14 15.86 -11.29 -10.82
N TYR A 15 17.16 -11.29 -10.48
CA TYR A 15 17.66 -10.68 -9.24
C TYR A 15 17.85 -9.16 -9.39
N GLY A 16 17.97 -8.46 -8.25
CA GLY A 16 18.28 -7.02 -8.23
C GLY A 16 17.09 -6.07 -8.44
N LEU A 17 15.88 -6.61 -8.63
CA LEU A 17 14.67 -5.80 -8.84
C LEU A 17 13.97 -5.37 -7.55
N GLY A 18 14.50 -5.77 -6.39
CA GLY A 18 13.93 -5.50 -5.08
C GLY A 18 13.69 -4.01 -4.80
N GLU A 19 14.64 -3.14 -5.17
CA GLU A 19 14.49 -1.69 -4.95
C GLU A 19 13.39 -1.05 -5.82
N LEU A 20 13.18 -1.56 -7.04
CA LEU A 20 12.05 -1.10 -7.86
C LEU A 20 10.71 -1.52 -7.24
N ILE A 21 10.63 -2.77 -6.78
CA ILE A 21 9.45 -3.30 -6.07
C ILE A 21 9.17 -2.47 -4.81
N ARG A 22 10.21 -2.18 -4.03
CA ARG A 22 10.14 -1.31 -2.84
C ARG A 22 9.63 0.09 -3.19
N ALA A 23 10.12 0.68 -4.29
CA ALA A 23 9.69 2.00 -4.73
C ALA A 23 8.18 2.04 -5.05
N HIS A 24 7.66 1.04 -5.76
CA HIS A 24 6.20 0.93 -6.01
C HIS A 24 5.40 0.78 -4.72
N ARG A 25 5.86 -0.06 -3.79
CA ARG A 25 5.19 -0.25 -2.50
C ARG A 25 5.14 1.05 -1.70
N LEU A 26 6.25 1.78 -1.63
CA LEU A 26 6.34 3.05 -0.91
C LEU A 26 5.54 4.16 -1.60
N TYR A 27 5.48 4.17 -2.93
CA TYR A 27 4.61 5.09 -3.68
C TYR A 27 3.14 4.95 -3.26
N MET A 28 2.66 3.72 -3.12
CA MET A 28 1.32 3.41 -2.62
C MET A 28 1.20 3.53 -1.08
N GLY A 29 2.29 3.78 -0.37
CA GLY A 29 2.31 3.87 1.09
C GLY A 29 2.04 2.57 1.84
N LEU A 30 2.15 1.41 1.17
CA LEU A 30 1.83 0.11 1.75
C LEU A 30 2.97 -0.44 2.63
N SER A 31 2.61 -1.15 3.70
CA SER A 31 3.52 -2.06 4.40
C SER A 31 3.87 -3.28 3.52
N LYS A 32 4.87 -4.07 3.92
CA LYS A 32 5.23 -5.30 3.20
C LYS A 32 4.06 -6.29 3.20
N ASP A 33 3.42 -6.48 4.34
CA ASP A 33 2.23 -7.34 4.47
C ASP A 33 1.06 -6.81 3.64
N GLY A 34 0.87 -5.49 3.63
CA GLY A 34 -0.13 -4.83 2.79
C GLY A 34 0.10 -5.12 1.30
N MET A 35 1.33 -5.00 0.84
CA MET A 35 1.70 -5.28 -0.55
C MET A 35 1.57 -6.77 -0.89
N ALA A 36 2.02 -7.66 -0.02
CA ALA A 36 1.88 -9.11 -0.19
C ALA A 36 0.41 -9.52 -0.32
N LYS A 37 -0.48 -8.96 0.52
CA LYS A 37 -1.94 -9.14 0.40
C LYS A 37 -2.48 -8.70 -0.96
N GLN A 38 -2.06 -7.55 -1.48
CA GLN A 38 -2.50 -7.08 -2.80
C GLN A 38 -2.01 -7.98 -3.94
N LEU A 39 -0.84 -8.60 -3.76
CA LEU A 39 -0.28 -9.56 -4.70
C LEU A 39 -0.88 -10.98 -4.56
N GLY A 40 -1.71 -11.23 -3.53
CA GLY A 40 -2.16 -12.59 -3.20
C GLY A 40 -1.01 -13.51 -2.77
N MET A 41 0.09 -12.92 -2.29
CA MET A 41 1.29 -13.61 -1.84
C MET A 41 1.31 -13.70 -0.31
N ARG A 42 2.03 -14.71 0.20
CA ARG A 42 2.43 -14.74 1.61
C ARG A 42 3.57 -13.76 1.86
N ASP A 43 3.60 -13.18 3.06
CA ASP A 43 4.62 -12.21 3.46
C ASP A 43 6.04 -12.80 3.37
N ASP A 44 6.20 -14.06 3.75
CA ASP A 44 7.47 -14.81 3.71
C ASP A 44 7.95 -15.14 2.29
N SER A 45 7.06 -15.07 1.30
CA SER A 45 7.43 -15.15 -0.13
C SER A 45 7.79 -13.78 -0.70
N TYR A 46 7.11 -12.72 -0.27
CA TYR A 46 7.33 -11.36 -0.78
C TYR A 46 8.63 -10.74 -0.23
N ASP A 47 8.86 -10.86 1.08
CA ASP A 47 9.98 -10.21 1.77
C ASP A 47 11.37 -10.59 1.21
N PRO A 48 11.67 -11.86 0.89
CA PRO A 48 12.94 -12.22 0.26
C PRO A 48 13.13 -11.58 -1.12
N ILE A 49 12.07 -11.39 -1.91
CA ILE A 49 12.15 -10.79 -3.25
C ILE A 49 12.47 -9.30 -3.13
N GLU A 50 11.72 -8.55 -2.31
CA GLU A 50 11.96 -7.11 -2.13
C GLU A 50 13.36 -6.85 -1.56
N ASN A 51 13.83 -7.68 -0.62
CA ASN A 51 15.16 -7.51 -0.05
C ASN A 51 16.29 -8.10 -0.92
N GLY A 52 15.99 -8.59 -2.13
CA GLY A 52 16.98 -9.12 -3.08
C GLY A 52 17.57 -10.49 -2.71
N ARG A 53 17.01 -11.19 -1.72
CA ARG A 53 17.41 -12.55 -1.32
C ARG A 53 16.80 -13.65 -2.19
N ALA A 54 15.76 -13.32 -2.97
CA ALA A 54 15.16 -14.20 -3.95
C ALA A 54 14.99 -13.46 -5.30
N ALA A 55 14.98 -14.22 -6.39
CA ALA A 55 14.71 -13.67 -7.71
C ALA A 55 13.24 -13.23 -7.83
N CYS A 56 13.01 -12.11 -8.50
CA CYS A 56 11.68 -11.66 -8.90
C CYS A 56 11.14 -12.62 -9.98
N PRO A 57 9.97 -13.25 -9.78
CA PRO A 57 9.33 -14.09 -10.78
C PRO A 57 8.95 -13.30 -12.04
N PRO A 58 8.88 -13.97 -13.21
CA PRO A 58 8.26 -13.40 -14.41
C PRO A 58 6.83 -12.96 -14.12
N GLY A 59 6.40 -11.83 -14.68
CA GLY A 59 5.03 -11.34 -14.50
C GLY A 59 4.78 -10.55 -13.21
N LEU A 60 5.66 -10.63 -12.21
CA LEU A 60 5.43 -9.95 -10.92
C LEU A 60 5.39 -8.41 -11.09
N LEU A 61 6.26 -7.83 -11.91
CA LEU A 61 6.25 -6.38 -12.17
C LEU A 61 5.01 -5.94 -12.96
N GLU A 62 4.42 -6.79 -13.79
CA GLU A 62 3.14 -6.60 -14.47
C GLU A 62 1.99 -6.55 -13.49
N THR A 63 1.99 -7.48 -12.53
CA THR A 63 1.01 -7.48 -11.44
C THR A 63 1.15 -6.22 -10.59
N ILE A 64 2.37 -5.85 -10.17
CA ILE A 64 2.63 -4.63 -9.38
C ILE A 64 2.16 -3.38 -10.11
N ASP A 65 2.50 -3.23 -11.39
CA ASP A 65 2.03 -2.08 -12.19
C ASP A 65 0.51 -2.02 -12.30
N SER A 66 -0.14 -3.18 -12.39
CA SER A 66 -1.61 -3.25 -12.46
C SER A 66 -2.25 -2.86 -11.13
N ILE A 67 -1.65 -3.26 -10.01
CA ILE A 67 -2.05 -2.81 -8.66
C ILE A 67 -1.85 -1.29 -8.52
N MET A 68 -0.71 -0.76 -8.96
CA MET A 68 -0.43 0.68 -8.93
C MET A 68 -1.43 1.47 -9.77
N ARG A 69 -1.76 0.99 -10.99
CA ARG A 69 -2.80 1.61 -11.81
C ARG A 69 -4.17 1.62 -11.11
N ARG A 70 -4.55 0.51 -10.44
CA ARG A 70 -5.78 0.47 -9.65
C ARG A 70 -5.76 1.46 -8.49
N PHE A 71 -4.62 1.56 -7.79
CA PHE A 71 -4.41 2.54 -6.74
C PHE A 71 -4.63 3.97 -7.24
N ASP A 72 -3.96 4.34 -8.34
CA ASP A 72 -4.09 5.68 -8.94
C ASP A 72 -5.52 5.95 -9.38
N GLN A 73 -6.21 4.98 -9.98
CA GLN A 73 -7.62 5.11 -10.37
C GLN A 73 -8.53 5.41 -9.17
N GLU A 74 -8.35 4.70 -8.04
CA GLU A 74 -9.14 4.95 -6.83
C GLU A 74 -8.81 6.30 -6.19
N VAL A 75 -7.54 6.72 -6.20
CA VAL A 75 -7.11 8.06 -5.77
C VAL A 75 -7.79 9.14 -6.62
N GLN A 76 -7.71 9.03 -7.95
CA GLN A 76 -8.33 10.01 -8.86
C GLN A 76 -9.85 10.06 -8.72
N ALA A 77 -10.51 8.92 -8.48
CA ALA A 77 -11.94 8.90 -8.21
C ALA A 77 -12.31 9.69 -6.94
N LEU A 78 -11.49 9.62 -5.88
CA LEU A 78 -11.71 10.42 -4.68
C LEU A 78 -11.40 11.91 -4.90
N VAL A 79 -10.31 12.22 -5.59
CA VAL A 79 -9.94 13.61 -5.93
C VAL A 79 -11.04 14.27 -6.77
N ALA A 80 -11.57 13.57 -7.78
CA ALA A 80 -12.67 14.06 -8.61
C ALA A 80 -13.91 14.37 -7.76
N ARG A 81 -14.30 13.48 -6.84
CA ARG A 81 -15.42 13.71 -5.91
C ARG A 81 -15.21 14.90 -4.97
N ALA A 82 -13.96 15.23 -4.64
CA ALA A 82 -13.62 16.37 -3.79
C ALA A 82 -13.64 17.70 -4.55
N ASN A 83 -13.39 17.71 -5.85
CA ASN A 83 -13.36 18.93 -6.66
C ASN A 83 -14.72 19.64 -6.73
N ASP A 84 -15.81 18.90 -6.59
CA ASP A 84 -17.18 19.46 -6.57
C ASP A 84 -17.56 20.07 -5.21
N LYS A 85 -16.65 20.03 -4.22
CA LYS A 85 -16.93 20.40 -2.82
C LYS A 85 -15.81 21.27 -2.23
N CYS A 86 -16.15 22.06 -1.21
CA CYS A 86 -15.16 22.88 -0.50
C CYS A 86 -14.21 22.01 0.36
N GLU A 87 -14.75 20.99 1.04
CA GLU A 87 -14.01 20.03 1.83
C GLU A 87 -14.84 18.73 1.94
N ILE A 88 -14.17 17.57 1.94
CA ILE A 88 -14.81 16.28 2.25
C ILE A 88 -14.08 15.55 3.37
N LYS A 89 -14.84 15.08 4.36
CA LYS A 89 -14.35 14.18 5.40
C LYS A 89 -14.51 12.74 4.93
N VAL A 90 -13.45 11.95 5.03
CA VAL A 90 -13.47 10.54 4.67
C VAL A 90 -13.03 9.72 5.87
N GLU A 91 -13.97 8.94 6.40
CA GLU A 91 -13.70 8.02 7.50
C GLU A 91 -12.82 6.85 7.03
N VAL A 92 -11.86 6.51 7.87
CA VAL A 92 -10.92 5.41 7.67
C VAL A 92 -10.72 4.65 8.98
N SER A 93 -10.63 3.32 8.90
CA SER A 93 -10.41 2.45 10.06
C SER A 93 -8.93 2.07 10.17
N ARG A 94 -8.46 1.73 11.38
CA ARG A 94 -7.10 1.21 11.65
C ARG A 94 -6.96 -0.28 11.45
N GLN A 95 -8.05 -0.99 11.17
CA GLN A 95 -8.01 -2.43 10.97
C GLN A 95 -7.00 -2.78 9.86
N PRO A 96 -6.22 -3.87 10.03
CA PRO A 96 -5.24 -4.27 9.01
C PRO A 96 -5.84 -4.51 7.61
N SER A 97 -7.11 -4.91 7.53
CA SER A 97 -7.86 -5.04 6.28
C SER A 97 -8.07 -3.72 5.54
N GLU A 98 -8.11 -2.60 6.27
CA GLU A 98 -8.42 -1.27 5.75
C GLU A 98 -7.16 -0.47 5.35
N GLU A 99 -5.98 -1.10 5.36
CA GLU A 99 -4.72 -0.47 4.98
C GLU A 99 -4.75 0.12 3.57
N TRP A 100 -5.23 -0.65 2.59
CA TRP A 100 -5.38 -0.17 1.21
C TRP A 100 -6.20 1.13 1.15
N ARG A 101 -7.37 1.13 1.81
CA ARG A 101 -8.26 2.29 1.85
C ARG A 101 -7.61 3.49 2.54
N ARG A 102 -6.91 3.27 3.67
CA ARG A 102 -6.16 4.33 4.34
C ARG A 102 -5.12 4.97 3.41
N CYS A 103 -4.37 4.15 2.68
CA CYS A 103 -3.35 4.64 1.76
C CYS A 103 -3.93 5.43 0.58
N VAL A 104 -5.01 4.92 -0.04
CA VAL A 104 -5.72 5.61 -1.12
C VAL A 104 -6.25 6.96 -0.64
N VAL A 105 -6.94 6.99 0.50
CA VAL A 105 -7.51 8.23 1.07
C VAL A 105 -6.41 9.20 1.47
N GLY A 106 -5.32 8.71 2.06
CA GLY A 106 -4.16 9.53 2.43
C GLY A 106 -3.51 10.18 1.22
N ARG A 107 -3.30 9.43 0.14
CA ARG A 107 -2.76 9.98 -1.12
C ARG A 107 -3.69 11.02 -1.73
N ALA A 108 -4.99 10.72 -1.81
CA ALA A 108 -6.00 11.64 -2.34
C ALA A 108 -6.09 12.94 -1.52
N ALA A 109 -5.87 12.89 -0.19
CA ALA A 109 -5.78 14.08 0.65
C ALA A 109 -4.62 15.00 0.28
N ILE A 110 -3.44 14.42 0.05
CA ILE A 110 -2.27 15.19 -0.41
C ILE A 110 -2.50 15.80 -1.79
N GLU A 111 -3.08 15.04 -2.73
CA GLU A 111 -3.27 15.50 -4.11
C GLU A 111 -4.37 16.57 -4.24
N SER A 112 -5.48 16.41 -3.52
CA SER A 112 -6.62 17.34 -3.62
C SER A 112 -6.47 18.58 -2.74
N GLY A 113 -5.80 18.47 -1.58
CA GLY A 113 -5.83 19.49 -0.54
C GLY A 113 -7.21 19.75 0.09
N ARG A 114 -8.23 18.94 -0.25
CA ARG A 114 -9.65 19.13 0.14
C ARG A 114 -10.23 17.93 0.88
N ILE A 115 -9.50 16.83 0.96
CA ILE A 115 -9.93 15.62 1.66
C ILE A 115 -9.28 15.61 3.04
N LEU A 116 -10.11 15.46 4.07
CA LEU A 116 -9.68 15.24 5.45
C LEU A 116 -9.93 13.78 5.85
N PRO A 117 -8.88 12.93 5.93
CA PRO A 117 -9.00 11.57 6.46
C PRO A 117 -9.27 11.60 7.97
N VAL A 118 -10.27 10.86 8.45
CA VAL A 118 -10.64 10.78 9.86
C VAL A 118 -10.59 9.34 10.36
N LEU A 119 -9.74 9.06 11.35
CA LEU A 119 -9.68 7.74 11.99
C LEU A 119 -10.89 7.52 12.89
N ILE A 120 -11.66 6.47 12.65
CA ILE A 120 -12.90 6.19 13.41
C ILE A 120 -12.71 5.20 14.55
N ASP A 121 -11.67 4.37 14.51
CA ASP A 121 -11.39 3.45 15.59
C ASP A 121 -10.62 4.22 16.69
N GLY A 122 -11.20 4.32 17.89
CA GLY A 122 -10.59 4.98 19.06
C GLY A 122 -9.20 4.41 19.43
N PRO A 123 -8.36 5.09 20.24
CA PRO A 123 -6.97 4.69 20.55
C PRO A 123 -6.84 3.18 20.77
N PRO A 124 -5.78 2.49 20.25
CA PRO A 124 -5.62 1.06 20.50
C PRO A 124 -5.76 0.83 22.01
N GLN A 125 -6.68 -0.04 22.41
CA GLN A 125 -6.83 -0.36 23.82
C GLN A 125 -5.49 -0.94 24.27
N ARG A 126 -4.77 -0.19 25.12
CA ARG A 126 -3.62 -0.76 25.80
C ARG A 126 -4.18 -1.95 26.59
N PRO A 127 -3.60 -3.15 26.51
CA PRO A 127 -3.95 -4.19 27.48
C PRO A 127 -3.79 -3.56 28.86
N GLY A 128 -4.89 -3.56 29.63
CA GLY A 128 -4.86 -3.05 31.00
C GLY A 128 -3.76 -3.78 31.79
N PRO A 129 -3.20 -3.15 32.84
CA PRO A 129 -2.20 -3.80 33.67
C PRO A 129 -2.73 -5.18 34.09
N GLN A 130 -1.99 -6.23 33.74
CA GLN A 130 -2.28 -7.58 34.20
C GLN A 130 -2.12 -7.56 35.72
N HIS A 131 -3.23 -7.55 36.45
CA HIS A 131 -3.22 -7.87 37.86
C HIS A 131 -2.81 -9.34 37.96
N HIS A 132 -1.52 -9.58 38.13
CA HIS A 132 -1.06 -10.84 38.71
C HIS A 132 -1.61 -10.87 40.13
N ASP A 133 -2.69 -11.62 40.32
CA ASP A 133 -3.08 -12.08 41.65
C ASP A 133 -1.87 -12.84 42.21
N LYS A 134 -1.15 -12.17 43.10
CA LYS A 134 -0.20 -12.81 44.00
C LYS A 134 -0.99 -13.16 45.25
N ASP A 135 -1.72 -14.26 45.18
CA ASP A 135 -2.27 -14.97 46.31
C ASP A 135 -2.30 -16.45 45.93
N ARG A 136 -1.91 -17.43 46.74
CA ARG A 136 -1.16 -17.53 47.99
C ARG A 136 -0.87 -19.02 48.16
#